data_AF-A0A7C0ZF06-F1
#
_entry.id   AF-A0A7C0ZF06-F1
#
_cell.length_a   1.000
_cell.length_b   1.000
_cell.length_c   1.000
_cell.angle_alpha   90.00
_cell.angle_beta   90.00
_cell.angle_gamma   90.00
#
_symmetry.space_group_name_H-M   'P 1'
#
loop_
_entity.id
_entity.type
_entity.pdbx_description
1 polymer ?
#
loop_
_entity_poly.entity_id
_entity_poly.type
_entity_poly.pdbx_seq_one_letter_code
_entity_poly.pdbx_strand_id
1 'polypeptide(L)'
;QNKYNLFSLFREYDQLYCHFTITGLGATVVEPHVIPPHKALEQLEPLAEWVQSPQRISLRFDPIVFWKEGSQLKTNLYYFEKIAPYLQKLGVKSVKFSFVQWYQKARRRAAKRGFCFFDPPPEKKIEAAQYLMEVARQFSLELTACCQPLIVESLPIKPAACIDGAFLEKIHPQKLPVSKKKDRTQRQHCHCTDSVDIGSYIQHCPHACVYCYANPLE
;
A
#
# COMPACT_ATOMS: atom_id res chain seq x y z
N GLN A 1 -19.66 -9.27 -2.70
CA GLN A 1 -20.15 -10.34 -3.62
C GLN A 1 -18.96 -11.18 -4.06
N ASN A 2 -19.03 -12.51 -3.95
CA ASN A 2 -17.95 -13.43 -4.36
C ASN A 2 -17.97 -13.69 -5.88
N LYS A 3 -18.00 -12.62 -6.69
CA LYS A 3 -18.28 -12.67 -8.14
C LYS A 3 -17.33 -13.60 -8.93
N TYR A 4 -16.08 -13.70 -8.50
CA TYR A 4 -15.05 -14.51 -9.15
C TYR A 4 -14.61 -15.72 -8.31
N ASN A 5 -15.44 -16.14 -7.34
CA ASN A 5 -15.16 -17.26 -6.44
C ASN A 5 -13.88 -17.14 -5.59
N LEU A 6 -13.25 -15.96 -5.54
CA LEU A 6 -12.02 -15.70 -4.79
C LEU A 6 -12.13 -16.19 -3.33
N PHE A 7 -13.23 -15.84 -2.66
CA PHE A 7 -13.44 -16.22 -1.26
C PHE A 7 -13.58 -17.72 -1.08
N SER A 8 -14.09 -18.41 -2.10
CA SER A 8 -14.28 -19.86 -2.10
C SER A 8 -12.99 -20.62 -2.40
N LEU A 9 -12.21 -20.14 -3.38
CA LEU A 9 -10.96 -20.74 -3.83
C LEU A 9 -9.90 -20.76 -2.73
N PHE A 10 -9.89 -19.75 -1.87
CA PHE A 10 -8.90 -19.65 -0.81
C PHE A 10 -9.38 -20.20 0.55
N ARG A 11 -10.55 -20.87 0.62
CA ARG A 11 -11.07 -21.44 1.88
C ARG A 11 -10.19 -22.54 2.47
N GLU A 12 -9.39 -23.20 1.65
CA GLU A 12 -8.52 -24.31 2.07
C GLU A 12 -7.26 -23.82 2.80
N TYR A 13 -6.97 -22.51 2.77
CA TYR A 13 -5.79 -21.94 3.43
C TYR A 13 -6.13 -21.51 4.86
N ASP A 14 -5.41 -22.07 5.84
CA ASP A 14 -5.53 -21.73 7.27
C ASP A 14 -5.19 -20.26 7.60
N GLN A 15 -4.40 -19.62 6.72
CA GLN A 15 -3.96 -18.26 6.88
C GLN A 15 -3.98 -17.53 5.53
N LEU A 16 -4.79 -16.48 5.47
CA LEU A 16 -4.76 -15.48 4.41
C LEU A 16 -4.30 -14.15 5.02
N TYR A 17 -3.28 -13.55 4.41
CA TYR A 17 -2.77 -12.23 4.79
C TYR A 17 -2.96 -11.27 3.62
N CYS A 18 -3.74 -10.23 3.83
CA CYS A 18 -4.17 -9.33 2.76
C CYS A 18 -3.48 -7.97 2.85
N HIS A 19 -2.89 -7.55 1.74
CA HIS A 19 -2.51 -6.16 1.53
C HIS A 19 -3.67 -5.41 0.89
N PHE A 20 -4.16 -4.35 1.54
CA PHE A 20 -5.29 -3.58 1.05
C PHE A 20 -4.87 -2.14 0.75
N THR A 21 -4.92 -1.72 -0.51
CA THR A 21 -4.47 -0.37 -0.92
C THR A 21 -5.63 0.61 -0.92
N ILE A 22 -5.47 1.74 -0.21
CA ILE A 22 -6.32 2.94 -0.33
C ILE A 22 -5.37 4.12 -0.38
N THR A 23 -5.38 4.89 -1.46
CA THR A 23 -4.53 6.09 -1.60
C THR A 23 -5.29 7.38 -1.37
N GLY A 24 -6.62 7.34 -1.36
CA GLY A 24 -7.48 8.53 -1.37
C GLY A 24 -7.75 9.11 -2.76
N LEU A 25 -7.19 8.51 -3.83
CA LEU A 25 -7.22 9.04 -5.19
C LEU A 25 -8.15 8.29 -6.15
N GLY A 26 -8.85 7.26 -5.67
CA GLY A 26 -9.78 6.48 -6.49
C GLY A 26 -10.88 7.35 -7.12
N ALA A 27 -11.21 7.04 -8.37
CA ALA A 27 -12.13 7.81 -9.22
C ALA A 27 -11.69 9.26 -9.53
N THR A 28 -10.41 9.58 -9.34
CA THR A 28 -9.81 10.85 -9.80
C THR A 28 -9.00 10.63 -11.08
N VAL A 29 -8.51 11.71 -11.69
CA VAL A 29 -7.59 11.64 -12.84
C VAL A 29 -6.31 10.85 -12.56
N VAL A 30 -5.92 10.70 -11.29
CA VAL A 30 -4.71 9.94 -10.90
C VAL A 30 -4.97 8.43 -10.91
N GLU A 31 -6.17 8.01 -10.53
CA GLU A 31 -6.62 6.61 -10.43
C GLU A 31 -8.05 6.44 -11.00
N PRO A 32 -8.22 6.62 -12.32
CA PRO A 32 -9.53 6.86 -12.94
C PRO A 32 -10.50 5.70 -12.82
N HIS A 33 -10.00 4.46 -12.79
CA HIS A 33 -10.83 3.26 -12.74
C HIS A 33 -10.66 2.49 -11.42
N VAL A 34 -10.02 3.11 -10.43
CA VAL A 34 -10.06 2.62 -9.04
C VAL A 34 -11.35 3.11 -8.41
N ILE A 35 -12.00 2.27 -7.62
CA ILE A 35 -13.22 2.64 -6.91
C ILE A 35 -13.00 3.85 -5.98
N PRO A 36 -14.03 4.69 -5.73
CA PRO A 36 -13.92 5.79 -4.79
C PRO A 36 -13.44 5.33 -3.40
N PRO A 37 -12.60 6.10 -2.68
CA PRO A 37 -12.00 5.64 -1.43
C PRO A 37 -13.00 5.25 -0.34
N HIS A 38 -14.18 5.90 -0.28
CA HIS A 38 -15.22 5.51 0.68
C HIS A 38 -15.77 4.10 0.40
N LYS A 39 -15.90 3.72 -0.88
CA LYS A 39 -16.27 2.35 -1.27
C LYS A 39 -15.16 1.35 -0.98
N ALA A 40 -13.90 1.75 -1.09
CA ALA A 40 -12.78 0.91 -0.68
C ALA A 40 -12.77 0.69 0.84
N LEU A 41 -13.06 1.72 1.64
CA LEU A 41 -13.17 1.61 3.10
C LEU A 41 -14.31 0.66 3.51
N GLU A 42 -15.46 0.71 2.85
CA GLU A 42 -16.60 -0.21 3.07
C GLU A 42 -16.22 -1.69 2.86
N GLN A 43 -15.14 -1.99 2.13
CA GLN A 43 -14.68 -3.37 1.89
C GLN A 43 -13.80 -3.94 3.00
N LEU A 44 -13.26 -3.09 3.89
CA LEU A 44 -12.32 -3.54 4.93
C LEU A 44 -12.98 -4.45 5.97
N GLU A 45 -14.22 -4.17 6.36
CA GLU A 45 -14.93 -4.96 7.37
C GLU A 45 -15.26 -6.38 6.86
N PRO A 46 -15.89 -6.55 5.67
CA PRO A 46 -16.05 -7.89 5.07
C PRO A 46 -14.72 -8.62 4.83
N LEU A 47 -13.64 -7.87 4.54
CA LEU A 47 -12.32 -8.46 4.39
C LEU A 47 -11.79 -8.99 5.71
N ALA A 48 -11.93 -8.24 6.80
CA ALA A 48 -11.49 -8.63 8.15
C ALA A 48 -12.23 -9.87 8.65
N GLU A 49 -13.53 -9.96 8.37
CA GLU A 49 -14.35 -11.15 8.63
C GLU A 49 -13.84 -12.36 7.84
N TRP A 50 -13.59 -12.19 6.53
CA TRP A 50 -13.14 -13.28 5.68
C TRP A 50 -11.78 -13.85 6.06
N VAL A 51 -10.81 -12.98 6.39
CA VAL A 51 -9.48 -13.41 6.87
C VAL A 51 -9.48 -13.80 8.36
N GLN A 52 -10.63 -13.65 9.04
CA GLN A 52 -10.91 -14.00 10.44
C GLN A 52 -10.13 -13.19 11.50
N SER A 53 -9.37 -12.17 11.10
CA SER A 53 -8.63 -11.32 12.03
C SER A 53 -8.14 -10.04 11.37
N PRO A 54 -8.35 -8.85 11.96
CA PRO A 54 -7.81 -7.60 11.41
C PRO A 54 -6.28 -7.54 11.44
N GLN A 55 -5.60 -8.36 12.26
CA GLN A 55 -4.14 -8.48 12.24
C GLN A 55 -3.62 -9.11 10.94
N ARG A 56 -4.50 -9.80 10.19
CA ARG A 56 -4.20 -10.37 8.88
C ARG A 56 -4.38 -9.39 7.73
N ILE A 57 -4.64 -8.11 8.03
CA ILE A 57 -4.72 -7.05 7.05
C ILE A 57 -3.58 -6.07 7.28
N SER A 58 -2.90 -5.69 6.20
CA SER A 58 -1.99 -4.56 6.16
C SER A 58 -2.49 -3.54 5.17
N LEU A 59 -2.83 -2.35 5.65
CA LEU A 59 -3.21 -1.25 4.80
C LEU A 59 -1.97 -0.73 4.08
N ARG A 60 -2.08 -0.53 2.78
CA ARG A 60 -1.11 0.16 1.95
C ARG A 60 -1.65 1.55 1.63
N PHE A 61 -1.22 2.55 2.39
CA PHE A 61 -1.39 3.96 2.03
C PHE A 61 -0.25 4.35 1.08
N ASP A 62 -0.23 3.68 -0.07
CA ASP A 62 0.93 3.57 -0.94
C ASP A 62 0.52 3.56 -2.42
N PRO A 63 1.03 4.49 -3.24
CA PRO A 63 2.04 5.50 -2.91
C PRO A 63 1.47 6.83 -2.41
N ILE A 64 2.32 7.59 -1.73
CA ILE A 64 2.17 9.04 -1.61
C ILE A 64 2.59 9.69 -2.91
N VAL A 65 1.72 10.55 -3.45
CA VAL A 65 1.89 11.23 -4.75
C VAL A 65 1.82 12.73 -4.54
N PHE A 66 2.66 13.48 -5.25
CA PHE A 66 2.60 14.94 -5.34
C PHE A 66 2.49 15.35 -6.81
N TRP A 67 1.72 16.41 -7.07
CA TRP A 67 1.51 16.96 -8.41
C TRP A 67 1.16 18.44 -8.36
N LYS A 68 1.21 19.10 -9.51
CA LYS A 68 0.80 20.49 -9.66
C LYS A 68 -0.50 20.58 -10.47
N GLU A 69 -1.43 21.39 -9.98
CA GLU A 69 -2.61 21.87 -10.70
C GLU A 69 -2.50 23.38 -10.79
N GLY A 70 -2.09 23.88 -11.97
CA GLY A 70 -1.68 25.28 -12.12
C GLY A 70 -0.49 25.61 -11.22
N SER A 71 -0.64 26.62 -10.35
CA SER A 71 0.36 27.01 -9.35
C SER A 71 0.28 26.20 -8.05
N GLN A 72 -0.80 25.43 -7.84
CA GLN A 72 -1.03 24.74 -6.59
C GLN A 72 -0.34 23.37 -6.54
N LEU A 73 0.46 23.14 -5.50
CA LEU A 73 0.97 21.81 -5.18
C LEU A 73 -0.13 21.01 -4.46
N LYS A 74 -0.42 19.82 -4.96
CA LYS A 74 -1.40 18.87 -4.44
C LYS A 74 -0.71 17.59 -3.98
N THR A 75 -1.34 16.89 -3.06
CA THR A 75 -0.91 15.58 -2.55
C THR A 75 -2.08 14.80 -1.98
N ASN A 76 -1.99 13.47 -1.97
CA ASN A 76 -2.94 12.61 -1.27
C ASN A 76 -2.63 12.44 0.22
N LEU A 77 -1.48 12.92 0.70
CA LEU A 77 -0.98 12.78 2.07
C LEU A 77 -2.06 12.92 3.16
N TYR A 78 -2.80 14.03 3.11
CA TYR A 78 -3.80 14.40 4.11
C TYR A 78 -5.04 13.50 4.12
N TYR A 79 -5.23 12.68 3.08
CA TYR A 79 -6.32 11.70 3.07
C TYR A 79 -6.13 10.62 4.15
N PHE A 80 -4.91 10.44 4.66
CA PHE A 80 -4.65 9.48 5.73
C PHE A 80 -5.44 9.79 7.01
N GLU A 81 -5.71 11.07 7.31
CA GLU A 81 -6.57 11.49 8.44
C GLU A 81 -7.98 10.90 8.35
N LYS A 82 -8.47 10.69 7.12
CA LYS A 82 -9.79 10.10 6.88
C LYS A 82 -9.77 8.59 7.01
N ILE A 83 -8.62 7.94 6.81
CA ILE A 83 -8.49 6.48 6.83
C ILE A 83 -8.16 6.00 8.25
N ALA A 84 -7.27 6.68 8.96
CA ALA A 84 -6.74 6.24 10.24
C ALA A 84 -7.81 5.94 11.32
N PRO A 85 -8.87 6.75 11.50
CA PRO A 85 -9.94 6.43 12.46
C PRO A 85 -10.68 5.13 12.12
N TYR A 86 -10.88 4.83 10.83
CA TYR A 86 -11.55 3.60 10.39
C TYR A 86 -10.71 2.37 10.67
N LEU A 87 -9.39 2.45 10.44
CA LEU A 87 -8.48 1.35 10.75
C LEU A 87 -8.46 1.04 12.25
N GLN A 88 -8.37 2.09 13.08
CA GLN A 88 -8.41 1.95 14.53
C GLN A 88 -9.72 1.29 14.98
N LYS A 89 -10.87 1.76 14.47
CA LYS A 89 -12.18 1.19 14.80
C LYS A 89 -12.28 -0.29 14.43
N LEU A 90 -11.70 -0.71 13.30
CA LEU A 90 -11.70 -2.09 12.83
C LEU A 90 -10.61 -2.97 13.49
N GLY A 91 -9.65 -2.35 14.21
CA GLY A 91 -8.51 -3.05 14.81
C GLY A 91 -7.38 -3.40 13.83
N VAL A 92 -7.39 -2.83 12.62
CA VAL A 92 -6.29 -2.98 11.64
C VAL A 92 -5.16 -2.03 12.05
N LYS A 93 -4.03 -2.58 12.48
CA LYS A 93 -2.90 -1.77 12.98
C LYS A 93 -1.82 -1.49 11.94
N SER A 94 -1.54 -2.44 11.05
CA SER A 94 -0.40 -2.35 10.14
C SER A 94 -0.68 -1.41 8.97
N VAL A 95 0.13 -0.36 8.85
CA VAL A 95 0.11 0.59 7.73
C VAL A 95 1.48 0.64 7.06
N LYS A 96 1.50 0.45 5.75
CA LYS A 96 2.70 0.52 4.91
C LYS A 96 2.55 1.70 3.94
N PHE A 97 3.58 2.50 3.78
CA PHE A 97 3.63 3.57 2.79
C PHE A 97 4.96 3.61 2.05
N SER A 98 4.97 4.27 0.90
CA SER A 98 6.16 4.68 0.19
C SER A 98 5.85 5.94 -0.62
N PHE A 99 6.88 6.66 -1.08
CA PHE A 99 6.70 7.71 -2.08
C PHE A 99 6.72 7.10 -3.47
N VAL A 100 5.88 7.62 -4.36
CA VAL A 100 5.81 7.19 -5.75
C VAL A 100 7.19 7.19 -6.43
N GLN A 101 7.51 6.08 -7.10
CA GLN A 101 8.67 6.01 -7.99
C GLN A 101 8.25 6.28 -9.43
N TRP A 102 8.72 7.39 -10.00
CA TRP A 102 8.38 7.78 -11.38
C TRP A 102 9.26 7.06 -12.41
N TYR A 103 8.92 5.80 -12.69
CA TYR A 103 9.52 5.02 -13.78
C TYR A 103 9.27 5.65 -15.17
N GLN A 104 10.10 5.33 -16.16
CA GLN A 104 10.00 5.89 -17.51
C GLN A 104 8.60 5.72 -18.13
N LYS A 105 7.97 4.55 -17.95
CA LYS A 105 6.59 4.28 -18.42
C LYS A 105 5.55 5.18 -17.72
N ALA A 106 5.67 5.35 -16.40
CA ALA A 106 4.79 6.22 -15.63
C ALA A 106 4.95 7.70 -16.04
N ARG A 107 6.19 8.17 -16.26
CA ARG A 107 6.47 9.52 -16.77
C ARG A 107 5.84 9.77 -18.14
N ARG A 108 5.97 8.83 -19.07
CA ARG A 108 5.33 8.91 -20.40
C ARG A 108 3.81 8.95 -20.29
N ARG A 109 3.22 8.14 -19.41
CA ARG A 109 1.77 8.15 -19.16
C ARG A 109 1.30 9.47 -18.57
N ALA A 110 2.01 9.99 -17.58
CA ALA A 110 1.71 11.29 -16.99
C ALA A 110 1.72 12.39 -18.05
N ALA A 111 2.75 12.42 -18.91
CA ALA A 111 2.84 13.36 -20.03
C ALA A 111 1.68 13.21 -21.02
N LYS A 112 1.34 11.98 -21.45
CA LYS A 112 0.19 11.70 -22.36
C LYS A 112 -1.14 12.21 -21.79
N ARG A 113 -1.27 12.24 -20.46
CA ARG A 113 -2.48 12.69 -19.75
C ARG A 113 -2.41 14.12 -19.24
N GLY A 114 -1.36 14.88 -19.57
CA GLY A 114 -1.18 16.24 -19.06
C GLY A 114 -1.03 16.33 -17.54
N PHE A 115 -0.64 15.24 -16.86
CA PHE A 115 -0.47 15.20 -15.42
C PHE A 115 0.92 15.72 -15.01
N CYS A 116 0.95 16.90 -14.40
CA CYS A 116 2.18 17.54 -13.93
C CYS A 116 2.63 16.95 -12.58
N PHE A 117 3.28 15.78 -12.61
CA PHE A 117 3.80 15.19 -11.38
C PHE A 117 4.94 16.02 -10.77
N PHE A 118 5.08 15.90 -9.45
CA PHE A 118 6.16 16.50 -8.69
C PHE A 118 6.83 15.43 -7.83
N ASP A 119 8.15 15.32 -7.92
CA ASP A 119 8.95 14.47 -7.02
C ASP A 119 9.57 15.38 -5.95
N PRO A 120 9.08 15.32 -4.69
CA PRO A 120 9.55 16.24 -3.67
C PRO A 120 11.02 16.03 -3.32
N PRO A 121 11.74 17.11 -2.94
CA PRO A 121 13.09 16.98 -2.42
C PRO A 121 13.09 16.24 -1.06
N PRO A 122 14.25 15.71 -0.62
CA PRO A 122 14.37 14.91 0.60
C PRO A 122 13.71 15.51 1.83
N GLU A 123 13.89 16.80 2.08
CA GLU A 123 13.38 17.51 3.26
C GLU A 123 11.85 17.47 3.30
N LYS A 124 11.22 17.65 2.14
CA LYS A 124 9.77 17.60 1.99
C LYS A 124 9.21 16.17 2.12
N LYS A 125 9.98 15.16 1.74
CA LYS A 125 9.61 13.75 1.99
C LYS A 125 9.68 13.42 3.47
N ILE A 126 10.68 13.92 4.19
CA ILE A 126 10.81 13.76 5.64
C ILE A 126 9.63 14.45 6.34
N GLU A 127 9.31 15.70 5.99
CA GLU A 127 8.16 16.44 6.53
C GLU A 127 6.84 15.67 6.32
N ALA A 128 6.61 15.16 5.11
CA ALA A 128 5.42 14.37 4.80
C ALA A 128 5.36 13.05 5.59
N ALA A 129 6.49 12.35 5.73
CA ALA A 129 6.55 11.12 6.51
C ALA A 129 6.34 11.38 8.01
N GLN A 130 6.88 12.48 8.55
CA GLN A 130 6.66 12.91 9.93
C GLN A 130 5.18 13.19 10.18
N TYR A 131 4.50 13.86 9.24
CA TYR A 131 3.07 14.09 9.32
C TYR A 131 2.28 12.76 9.37
N LEU A 132 2.58 11.79 8.49
CA LEU A 132 1.93 10.46 8.54
C LEU A 132 2.17 9.75 9.87
N MET A 133 3.39 9.85 10.41
CA MET A 133 3.76 9.26 11.69
C MET A 133 2.93 9.83 12.85
N GLU A 134 2.73 11.14 12.90
CA GLU A 134 1.90 11.76 13.94
C GLU A 134 0.44 11.35 13.84
N VAL A 135 -0.13 11.30 12.63
CA VAL A 135 -1.49 10.78 12.43
C VAL A 135 -1.56 9.30 12.86
N ALA A 136 -0.60 8.48 12.46
CA ALA A 136 -0.57 7.07 12.85
C ALA A 136 -0.49 6.91 14.38
N ARG A 137 0.34 7.71 15.06
CA ARG A 137 0.48 7.70 16.51
C ARG A 137 -0.82 8.07 17.22
N GLN A 138 -1.52 9.10 16.75
CA GLN A 138 -2.82 9.52 17.28
C GLN A 138 -3.84 8.38 17.29
N PHE A 139 -3.82 7.53 16.25
CA PHE A 139 -4.76 6.43 16.10
C PHE A 139 -4.18 5.06 16.51
N SER A 140 -3.01 5.03 17.17
CA SER A 140 -2.32 3.80 17.60
C SER A 140 -2.05 2.80 16.46
N LEU A 141 -1.67 3.32 15.29
CA LEU A 141 -1.34 2.55 14.10
C LEU A 141 0.18 2.34 13.97
N GLU A 142 0.56 1.19 13.41
CA GLU A 142 1.95 0.82 13.15
C GLU A 142 2.34 1.23 11.73
N LEU A 143 2.92 2.42 11.60
CA LEU A 143 3.40 2.94 10.31
C LEU A 143 4.80 2.42 9.99
N THR A 144 4.97 1.88 8.78
CA THR A 144 6.25 1.38 8.27
C THR A 144 6.50 1.84 6.83
N ALA A 145 7.76 2.07 6.47
CA ALA A 145 8.15 2.63 5.18
C ALA A 145 8.78 1.57 4.26
N CYS A 146 8.19 1.32 3.09
CA CYS A 146 8.69 0.31 2.14
C CYS A 146 9.77 0.88 1.23
N CYS A 147 11.01 0.37 1.36
CA CYS A 147 12.16 0.78 0.55
C CYS A 147 12.41 2.30 0.57
N GLN A 148 12.28 2.95 1.73
CA GLN A 148 12.53 4.38 1.92
C GLN A 148 13.70 4.59 2.92
N PRO A 149 14.97 4.33 2.53
CA PRO A 149 16.11 4.42 3.45
C PRO A 149 16.23 5.80 4.09
N LEU A 150 16.08 6.88 3.31
CA LEU A 150 16.06 8.26 3.79
C LEU A 150 15.10 8.46 4.98
N ILE A 151 13.90 7.88 4.91
CA ILE A 151 12.87 8.04 5.93
C ILE A 151 13.20 7.24 7.18
N VAL A 152 13.65 5.99 6.99
CA VAL A 152 14.04 5.09 8.10
C VAL A 152 15.26 5.64 8.85
N GLU A 153 16.17 6.31 8.16
CA GLU A 153 17.35 6.95 8.75
C GLU A 153 17.03 8.27 9.47
N SER A 154 15.98 8.98 9.03
CA SER A 154 15.65 10.32 9.54
C SER A 154 14.57 10.34 10.62
N LEU A 155 13.72 9.33 10.70
CA LEU A 155 12.56 9.29 11.60
C LEU A 155 12.47 7.93 12.32
N PRO A 156 11.81 7.84 13.48
CA PRO A 156 11.57 6.58 14.19
C PRO A 156 10.50 5.71 13.50
N ILE A 157 10.58 5.58 12.18
CA ILE A 157 9.73 4.75 11.33
C ILE A 157 10.53 3.52 10.91
N LYS A 158 9.99 2.34 11.19
CA LYS A 158 10.65 1.09 10.83
C LYS A 158 10.55 0.81 9.33
N PRO A 159 11.54 0.11 8.74
CA PRO A 159 11.39 -0.39 7.38
C PRO A 159 10.24 -1.40 7.30
N ALA A 160 9.50 -1.38 6.20
CA ALA A 160 8.43 -2.33 5.96
C ALA A 160 8.95 -3.62 5.31
N ALA A 161 8.39 -4.75 5.73
CA ALA A 161 8.37 -5.99 4.97
C ALA A 161 6.93 -6.23 4.50
N CYS A 162 6.68 -6.30 3.19
CA CYS A 162 5.34 -6.66 2.70
C CYS A 162 5.04 -8.10 3.10
N ILE A 163 5.99 -9.00 2.85
CA ILE A 163 5.96 -10.40 3.28
C ILE A 163 6.96 -10.55 4.43
N ASP A 164 6.45 -10.74 5.65
CA ASP A 164 7.27 -10.89 6.86
C ASP A 164 7.06 -12.29 7.45
N GLY A 165 7.98 -13.21 7.19
CA GLY A 165 7.86 -14.59 7.64
C GLY A 165 7.81 -14.72 9.16
N ALA A 166 8.55 -13.89 9.91
CA ALA A 166 8.51 -13.95 11.37
C ALA A 166 7.15 -13.50 11.92
N PHE A 167 6.56 -12.46 11.33
CA PHE A 167 5.19 -12.04 11.67
C PHE A 167 4.15 -13.08 11.25
N LEU A 168 4.24 -13.60 10.02
CA LEU A 168 3.28 -14.59 9.49
C LEU A 168 3.28 -15.89 10.31
N GLU A 169 4.44 -16.40 10.70
CA GLU A 169 4.58 -17.54 11.63
C GLU A 169 3.88 -17.25 12.97
N LYS A 170 4.12 -16.07 13.54
CA LYS A 170 3.54 -15.65 14.83
C LYS A 170 2.00 -15.62 14.78
N ILE A 171 1.41 -15.19 13.66
CA ILE A 171 -0.05 -15.06 13.51
C ILE A 171 -0.71 -16.26 12.80
N HIS A 172 0.05 -17.33 12.53
CA HIS A 172 -0.48 -18.56 11.94
C HIS A 172 -1.22 -19.38 13.01
N PRO A 173 -2.42 -19.94 12.75
CA PRO A 173 -3.20 -20.68 13.76
C PRO A 173 -2.42 -21.82 14.41
N GLN A 174 -1.64 -22.54 13.58
CA GLN A 174 -0.81 -23.66 14.00
C GLN A 174 0.68 -23.29 14.19
N LYS A 175 1.06 -22.02 14.05
CA LYS A 175 2.46 -21.55 14.08
C LYS A 175 3.38 -22.35 13.15
N LEU A 176 2.91 -22.65 11.93
CA LEU A 176 3.69 -23.42 10.97
C LEU A 176 4.98 -22.66 10.62
N PRO A 177 6.12 -23.37 10.52
CA PRO A 177 7.39 -22.74 10.23
C PRO A 177 7.37 -22.16 8.82
N VAL A 178 7.93 -20.96 8.67
CA VAL A 178 8.17 -20.33 7.38
C VAL A 178 9.62 -19.84 7.32
N SER A 179 10.10 -19.55 6.11
CA SER A 179 11.41 -18.93 5.99
C SER A 179 11.45 -17.57 6.70
N LYS A 180 12.63 -17.18 7.16
CA LYS A 180 12.92 -15.85 7.74
C LYS A 180 14.03 -15.14 6.96
N LYS A 181 14.49 -15.77 5.87
CA LYS A 181 15.57 -15.27 5.03
C LYS A 181 15.06 -14.12 4.18
N LYS A 182 15.84 -13.05 4.05
CA LYS A 182 15.55 -11.98 3.09
C LYS A 182 15.50 -12.57 1.69
N ASP A 183 14.48 -12.21 0.91
CA ASP A 183 14.45 -12.50 -0.51
C ASP A 183 15.61 -11.76 -1.21
N ARG A 184 16.51 -12.55 -1.81
CA ARG A 184 17.71 -12.06 -2.50
C ARG A 184 17.38 -11.40 -3.84
N THR A 185 16.22 -11.68 -4.41
CA THR A 185 15.76 -11.10 -5.69
C THR A 185 15.15 -9.70 -5.52
N GLN A 186 14.73 -9.37 -4.30
CA GLN A 186 14.14 -8.07 -3.99
C GLN A 186 15.20 -6.98 -3.87
N ARG A 187 14.75 -5.72 -4.06
CA ARG A 187 15.54 -4.50 -3.92
C ARG A 187 16.40 -4.49 -2.65
N GLN A 188 17.53 -3.78 -2.71
CA GLN A 188 18.51 -3.69 -1.61
C GLN A 188 17.86 -3.35 -0.26
N HIS A 189 16.97 -2.35 -0.24
CA HIS A 189 16.27 -1.87 0.97
C HIS A 189 14.90 -2.54 1.19
N CYS A 190 14.62 -3.65 0.51
CA CYS A 190 13.42 -4.45 0.76
C CYS A 190 13.68 -5.45 1.88
N HIS A 191 12.77 -5.57 2.84
CA HIS A 191 12.90 -6.50 3.97
C HIS A 191 11.97 -7.72 3.85
N CYS A 192 11.35 -7.94 2.69
CA CYS A 192 10.52 -9.11 2.49
C CYS A 192 11.31 -10.42 2.64
N THR A 193 10.68 -11.40 3.27
CA THR A 193 11.10 -12.79 3.30
C THR A 193 10.99 -13.42 1.90
N ASP A 194 11.84 -14.39 1.59
CA ASP A 194 11.72 -15.23 0.40
C ASP A 194 10.35 -15.91 0.33
N SER A 195 9.77 -15.85 -0.85
CA SER A 195 8.43 -16.36 -1.14
C SER A 195 8.32 -16.70 -2.62
N VAL A 196 7.29 -17.46 -2.97
CA VAL A 196 7.00 -17.82 -4.35
C VAL A 196 5.86 -16.94 -4.85
N ASP A 197 6.13 -16.15 -5.90
CA ASP A 197 5.10 -15.39 -6.60
C ASP A 197 4.30 -16.34 -7.52
N ILE A 198 2.98 -16.29 -7.40
CA ILE A 198 2.03 -17.07 -8.23
C ILE A 198 1.27 -16.18 -9.23
N GLY A 199 1.63 -14.91 -9.34
CA GLY A 199 1.00 -13.92 -10.21
C GLY A 199 1.38 -14.05 -11.69
N SER A 200 0.56 -13.45 -12.56
CA SER A 200 0.82 -13.34 -14.00
C SER A 200 1.12 -11.89 -14.39
N TYR A 201 2.18 -11.70 -15.18
CA TYR A 201 2.58 -10.39 -15.71
C TYR A 201 2.03 -10.11 -17.12
N ILE A 202 1.19 -11.00 -17.65
CA ILE A 202 0.60 -10.90 -18.99
C ILE A 202 -0.68 -10.04 -18.97
N GLN A 203 -1.34 -9.94 -17.82
CA GLN A 203 -2.61 -9.24 -17.69
C GLN A 203 -2.44 -7.71 -17.72
N HIS A 204 -3.36 -7.05 -18.41
CA HIS A 204 -3.45 -5.60 -18.39
C HIS A 204 -4.18 -5.12 -17.14
N CYS A 205 -3.69 -4.06 -16.51
CA CYS A 205 -4.30 -3.50 -15.31
C CYS A 205 -5.53 -2.64 -15.68
N PRO A 206 -6.74 -2.94 -15.15
CA PRO A 206 -7.94 -2.17 -15.48
C PRO A 206 -7.99 -0.80 -14.79
N HIS A 207 -7.15 -0.56 -13.77
CA HIS A 207 -7.21 0.66 -12.95
C HIS A 207 -6.61 1.89 -13.63
N ALA A 208 -5.67 1.67 -14.56
CA ALA A 208 -5.02 2.71 -15.35
C ALA A 208 -4.44 3.89 -14.54
N CYS A 209 -3.87 3.65 -13.36
CA CYS A 209 -3.29 4.72 -12.53
C CYS A 209 -2.11 5.41 -13.21
N VAL A 210 -2.02 6.73 -13.07
CA VAL A 210 -1.02 7.57 -13.75
C VAL A 210 0.41 7.17 -13.38
N TYR A 211 0.64 6.87 -12.10
CA TYR A 211 1.96 6.57 -11.56
C TYR A 211 2.40 5.10 -11.68
N CYS A 212 1.51 4.21 -12.14
CA CYS A 212 1.75 2.78 -12.05
C CYS A 212 2.84 2.30 -13.04
N TYR A 213 3.66 1.33 -12.64
CA TYR A 213 4.61 0.69 -13.56
C TYR A 213 3.96 -0.35 -14.48
N ALA A 214 2.77 -0.84 -14.12
CA ALA A 214 2.03 -1.85 -14.89
C ALA A 214 1.62 -1.32 -16.27
N ASN A 215 1.26 -2.23 -17.16
CA ASN A 215 0.67 -1.92 -18.46
C ASN A 215 -0.87 -1.90 -18.29
N PRO A 216 -1.52 -0.72 -18.30
CA PRO A 216 -2.95 -0.65 -18.12
C PRO A 216 -3.71 -0.94 -19.43
N LEU A 217 -5.00 -1.24 -19.31
CA LEU A 217 -5.93 -1.07 -20.43
C LEU A 217 -6.00 0.44 -20.75
N GLU A 218 -5.90 0.79 -22.03
CA GLU A 218 -5.86 2.19 -22.49
C GLU A 218 -7.14 2.95 -22.18
#